data_AF-A0A379Y2F4-F1
#
_entry.id   AF-A0A379Y2F4-F1
#
_cell.length_a   1.000
_cell.length_b   1.000
_cell.length_c   1.000
_cell.angle_alpha   90.00
_cell.angle_beta   90.00
_cell.angle_gamma   90.00
#
_symmetry.space_group_name_H-M   'P 1'
#
loop_
_entity.id
_entity.type
_entity.pdbx_description
1 polymer ?
#
loop_
_entity_poly.entity_id
_entity_poly.type
_entity_poly.pdbx_seq_one_letter_code
_entity_poly.pdbx_strand_id
1 'polypeptide(L)'
;MEQSLNFEMLRSQWPELAELACMAERYVHTDPESSLVKLRNYTELMVRWLYRQERLPEGIKANLYDLMNADVFTSMMPEAIIMKMDALRIHGNRAAHGGRIKAKDTYWLLKEAYLLGIWLYVRYAHGNVDDCPKFSLPPLTQSSGRADDKRLEDAIRAQDESRERELALQRALQQEQEKAEHLTQRLNEARARNQHVADILSIDEAETRRRLIDSRLLAADWNVGEELNNTDQVTQEHPVKEQPTATGDGYADYVLWDEAHKPLAVVEAKKTSFNAEQGRIQARLYADWLEKEYGQRPVIFYTNGYDIWLWDDHKTHGYPPASSIWFLQQGKPAISYSTA
;
A
#
# COMPACT_ATOMS: atom_id res chain seq x y z
N MET A 1 -41.50 18.49 20.59
CA MET A 1 -41.29 17.97 19.23
C MET A 1 -42.57 18.18 18.45
N GLU A 2 -42.46 18.73 17.25
CA GLU A 2 -43.61 19.03 16.39
C GLU A 2 -44.09 17.75 15.70
N GLN A 3 -45.41 17.52 15.68
CA GLN A 3 -46.03 16.34 15.09
C GLN A 3 -46.11 16.46 13.56
N SER A 4 -45.82 15.37 12.85
CA SER A 4 -45.95 15.32 11.40
C SER A 4 -47.39 15.00 11.01
N LEU A 5 -47.87 15.56 9.91
CA LEU A 5 -49.22 15.30 9.42
C LEU A 5 -49.31 13.90 8.78
N ASN A 6 -48.32 13.52 7.98
CA ASN A 6 -48.35 12.28 7.20
C ASN A 6 -47.38 11.21 7.69
N PHE A 7 -46.35 11.56 8.47
CA PHE A 7 -45.23 10.66 8.81
C PHE A 7 -45.17 10.25 10.30
N GLU A 8 -46.21 10.58 11.07
CA GLU A 8 -46.22 10.32 12.51
C GLU A 8 -46.16 8.82 12.86
N MET A 9 -46.65 7.96 11.97
CA MET A 9 -46.56 6.49 12.12
C MET A 9 -45.12 5.98 12.24
N LEU A 10 -44.14 6.72 11.69
CA LEU A 10 -42.74 6.34 11.75
C LEU A 10 -42.09 6.71 13.09
N ARG A 11 -42.65 7.67 13.86
CA ARG A 11 -41.95 8.28 15.00
C ARG A 11 -41.61 7.29 16.10
N SER A 12 -42.43 6.26 16.29
CA SER A 12 -42.21 5.24 17.33
C SER A 12 -40.98 4.37 17.07
N GLN A 13 -40.64 4.09 15.81
CA GLN A 13 -39.55 3.20 15.41
C GLN A 13 -38.36 3.95 14.79
N TRP A 14 -38.64 5.08 14.13
CA TRP A 14 -37.66 5.89 13.39
C TRP A 14 -37.96 7.39 13.60
N PRO A 15 -37.67 7.93 14.80
CA PRO A 15 -37.97 9.33 15.12
C PRO A 15 -37.24 10.32 14.19
N GLU A 16 -36.02 10.01 13.76
CA GLU A 16 -35.24 10.87 12.84
C GLU A 16 -35.85 10.91 11.43
N LEU A 17 -36.43 9.80 10.96
CA LEU A 17 -37.15 9.76 9.69
C LEU A 17 -38.43 10.61 9.77
N ALA A 18 -39.18 10.50 10.87
CA ALA A 18 -40.37 11.31 11.10
C ALA A 18 -40.03 12.82 11.19
N GLU A 19 -38.89 13.17 11.80
CA GLU A 19 -38.46 14.57 11.92
C GLU A 19 -38.04 15.17 10.58
N LEU A 20 -37.24 14.45 9.78
CA LEU A 20 -36.86 14.90 8.43
C LEU A 20 -38.08 15.11 7.54
N ALA A 21 -39.06 14.20 7.63
CA ALA A 21 -40.29 14.31 6.85
C ALA A 21 -41.20 15.45 7.36
N CYS A 22 -41.27 15.67 8.68
CA CYS A 22 -41.97 16.82 9.27
C CYS A 22 -41.39 18.15 8.78
N MET A 23 -40.06 18.28 8.71
CA MET A 23 -39.41 19.45 8.13
C MET A 23 -39.77 19.61 6.65
N ALA A 24 -39.76 18.52 5.88
CA ALA A 24 -40.15 18.56 4.47
C ALA A 24 -41.59 19.05 4.26
N GLU A 25 -42.52 18.63 5.14
CA GLU A 25 -43.91 19.12 5.15
C GLU A 25 -44.01 20.62 5.40
N ARG A 26 -43.23 21.14 6.36
CA ARG A 26 -43.21 22.58 6.68
C ARG A 26 -42.75 23.44 5.51
N TYR A 27 -41.71 22.99 4.80
CA TYR A 27 -41.13 23.75 3.69
C TYR A 27 -41.88 23.57 2.37
N VAL A 28 -42.82 22.62 2.29
CA VAL A 28 -43.42 22.19 1.01
C VAL A 28 -44.01 23.35 0.19
N HIS A 29 -44.53 24.39 0.85
CA HIS A 29 -45.10 25.58 0.22
C HIS A 29 -44.18 26.81 0.25
N THR A 30 -43.41 26.99 1.33
CA THR A 30 -42.61 28.19 1.58
C THR A 30 -41.24 28.12 0.92
N ASP A 31 -40.61 26.96 0.95
CA ASP A 31 -39.31 26.68 0.32
C ASP A 31 -39.28 25.24 -0.25
N PRO A 32 -39.77 25.07 -1.49
CA PRO A 32 -39.76 23.78 -2.16
C PRO A 32 -38.37 23.17 -2.32
N GLU A 33 -37.29 23.96 -2.32
CA GLU A 33 -35.92 23.46 -2.47
C GLU A 33 -35.47 22.77 -1.17
N SER A 34 -35.63 23.45 -0.04
CA SER A 34 -35.35 22.87 1.28
C SER A 34 -36.21 21.64 1.55
N SER A 35 -37.49 21.65 1.16
CA SER A 35 -38.36 20.47 1.26
C SER A 35 -37.76 19.24 0.56
N LEU A 36 -37.29 19.40 -0.68
CA LEU A 36 -36.71 18.31 -1.46
C LEU A 36 -35.35 17.83 -0.91
N VAL A 37 -34.53 18.72 -0.36
CA VAL A 37 -33.28 18.34 0.32
C VAL A 37 -33.59 17.48 1.55
N LYS A 38 -34.59 17.85 2.36
CA LYS A 38 -35.00 17.05 3.52
C LYS A 38 -35.56 15.68 3.09
N LEU A 39 -36.32 15.60 2.00
CA LEU A 39 -36.79 14.32 1.48
C LEU A 39 -35.66 13.42 0.96
N ARG A 40 -34.60 13.99 0.36
CA ARG A 40 -33.41 13.21 -0.01
C ARG A 40 -32.68 12.67 1.22
N ASN A 41 -32.50 13.49 2.25
CA ASN A 41 -31.87 13.05 3.50
C ASN A 41 -32.69 11.95 4.18
N TYR A 42 -34.03 12.06 4.13
CA TYR A 42 -34.94 11.01 4.56
C TYR A 42 -34.71 9.70 3.81
N THR A 43 -34.59 9.74 2.47
CA THR A 43 -34.26 8.57 1.65
C THR A 43 -32.89 7.99 2.00
N GLU A 44 -31.88 8.82 2.19
CA GLU A 44 -30.54 8.35 2.55
C GLU A 44 -30.53 7.61 3.88
N LEU A 45 -31.20 8.19 4.89
CA LEU A 45 -31.29 7.57 6.20
C LEU A 45 -32.04 6.24 6.14
N MET A 46 -33.12 6.17 5.36
CA MET A 46 -33.87 4.93 5.13
C MET A 46 -33.01 3.85 4.46
N VAL A 47 -32.30 4.18 3.38
CA VAL A 47 -31.43 3.22 2.66
C VAL A 47 -30.33 2.70 3.58
N ARG A 48 -29.64 3.59 4.32
CA ARG A 48 -28.61 3.17 5.28
C ARG A 48 -29.17 2.30 6.40
N TRP A 49 -30.38 2.59 6.86
CA TRP A 49 -31.03 1.74 7.84
C TRP A 49 -31.34 0.35 7.27
N LEU A 50 -31.85 0.26 6.04
CA LEU A 50 -32.14 -1.02 5.36
C LEU A 50 -30.89 -1.88 5.20
N TYR A 51 -29.76 -1.28 4.81
CA TYR A 51 -28.46 -1.96 4.73
C TYR A 51 -28.07 -2.60 6.07
N ARG A 52 -28.25 -1.88 7.19
CA ARG A 52 -27.96 -2.41 8.52
C ARG A 52 -28.91 -3.54 8.94
N GLN A 53 -30.21 -3.39 8.67
CA GLN A 53 -31.20 -4.41 9.06
C GLN A 53 -31.03 -5.71 8.30
N GLU A 54 -30.81 -5.61 6.99
CA GLU A 54 -30.66 -6.76 6.09
C GLU A 54 -29.22 -7.28 6.05
N ARG A 55 -28.32 -6.68 6.85
CA ARG A 55 -26.89 -7.03 6.97
C ARG A 55 -26.17 -7.09 5.63
N LEU A 56 -26.50 -6.14 4.75
CA LEU A 56 -25.92 -6.06 3.42
C LEU A 56 -24.49 -5.51 3.51
N PRO A 57 -23.57 -5.99 2.64
CA PRO A 57 -22.23 -5.42 2.57
C PRO A 57 -22.31 -3.98 2.05
N GLU A 58 -21.99 -3.02 2.92
CA GLU A 58 -21.74 -1.65 2.49
C GLU A 58 -20.39 -1.62 1.77
N GLY A 59 -20.40 -1.31 0.47
CA GLY A 59 -19.17 -1.08 -0.28
C GLY A 59 -18.36 0.06 0.31
N ILE A 60 -17.06 0.10 0.03
CA ILE A 60 -16.17 1.13 0.58
C ILE A 60 -16.63 2.52 0.10
N LYS A 61 -17.01 3.41 1.03
CA LYS A 61 -17.49 4.78 0.76
C LYS A 61 -18.64 4.90 -0.23
N ALA A 62 -19.54 3.91 -0.24
CA ALA A 62 -20.73 3.96 -1.09
C ALA A 62 -21.60 5.19 -0.76
N ASN A 63 -21.81 6.03 -1.78
CA ASN A 63 -22.76 7.14 -1.71
C ASN A 63 -24.20 6.61 -1.93
N LEU A 64 -25.23 7.45 -1.72
CA LEU A 64 -26.63 7.01 -1.86
C LEU A 64 -26.94 6.35 -3.22
N TYR A 65 -26.38 6.87 -4.32
CA TYR A 65 -26.54 6.27 -5.64
C TYR A 65 -25.88 4.89 -5.72
N ASP A 66 -24.67 4.75 -5.18
CA ASP A 66 -23.93 3.47 -5.20
C ASP A 66 -24.69 2.40 -4.40
N LEU A 67 -25.22 2.76 -3.22
CA LEU A 67 -26.02 1.87 -2.39
C LEU A 67 -27.32 1.44 -3.10
N MET A 68 -28.02 2.37 -3.74
CA MET A 68 -29.29 2.04 -4.40
C MET A 68 -29.15 1.21 -5.67
N ASN A 69 -27.99 1.29 -6.35
CA ASN A 69 -27.74 0.56 -7.59
C ASN A 69 -26.88 -0.71 -7.40
N ALA A 70 -26.47 -1.01 -6.17
CA ALA A 70 -25.74 -2.25 -5.89
C ALA A 70 -26.63 -3.47 -6.15
N ASP A 71 -26.08 -4.50 -6.79
CA ASP A 71 -26.82 -5.74 -7.12
C ASP A 71 -27.48 -6.39 -5.89
N VAL A 72 -26.81 -6.31 -4.74
CA VAL A 72 -27.32 -6.82 -3.46
C VAL A 72 -28.57 -6.07 -2.98
N PHE A 73 -28.70 -4.80 -3.32
CA PHE A 73 -29.85 -3.99 -2.95
C PHE A 73 -30.97 -4.11 -4.00
N THR A 74 -30.64 -4.05 -5.29
CA THR A 74 -31.63 -4.13 -6.39
C THR A 74 -32.28 -5.50 -6.49
N SER A 75 -31.58 -6.58 -6.14
CA SER A 75 -32.14 -7.94 -6.12
C SER A 75 -33.16 -8.18 -5.00
N MET A 76 -33.07 -7.41 -3.91
CA MET A 76 -33.94 -7.54 -2.75
C MET A 76 -35.14 -6.57 -2.79
N MET A 77 -34.96 -5.40 -3.41
CA MET A 77 -35.95 -4.33 -3.38
C MET A 77 -36.90 -4.37 -4.58
N PRO A 78 -38.23 -4.19 -4.38
CA PRO A 78 -39.15 -4.05 -5.49
C PRO A 78 -38.80 -2.84 -6.36
N GLU A 79 -38.92 -2.98 -7.68
CA GLU A 79 -38.62 -1.92 -8.65
C GLU A 79 -39.37 -0.61 -8.32
N ALA A 80 -40.64 -0.71 -7.95
CA ALA A 80 -41.46 0.44 -7.57
C ALA A 80 -40.91 1.22 -6.36
N ILE A 81 -40.21 0.57 -5.43
CA ILE A 81 -39.58 1.21 -4.28
C ILE A 81 -38.29 1.92 -4.71
N ILE A 82 -37.47 1.25 -5.53
CA ILE A 82 -36.23 1.81 -6.07
C ILE A 82 -36.54 3.06 -6.90
N MET A 83 -37.56 3.02 -7.77
CA MET A 83 -37.97 4.16 -8.58
C MET A 83 -38.36 5.39 -7.74
N LYS A 84 -39.06 5.18 -6.62
CA LYS A 84 -39.45 6.27 -5.71
C LYS A 84 -38.24 6.87 -5.00
N MET A 85 -37.35 6.02 -4.49
CA MET A 85 -36.10 6.47 -3.89
C MET A 85 -35.25 7.25 -4.90
N ASP A 86 -35.21 6.82 -6.15
CA ASP A 86 -34.39 7.45 -7.18
C ASP A 86 -34.97 8.81 -7.61
N ALA A 87 -36.29 8.92 -7.69
CA ALA A 87 -36.97 10.19 -7.89
C ALA A 87 -36.62 11.20 -6.78
N LEU A 88 -36.67 10.80 -5.51
CA LEU A 88 -36.30 11.66 -4.38
C LEU A 88 -34.82 12.06 -4.43
N ARG A 89 -33.93 11.13 -4.80
CA ARG A 89 -32.49 11.39 -4.96
C ARG A 89 -32.21 12.39 -6.07
N ILE A 90 -32.77 12.19 -7.27
CA ILE A 90 -32.54 13.05 -8.44
C ILE A 90 -33.05 14.47 -8.18
N HIS A 91 -34.27 14.59 -7.67
CA HIS A 91 -34.89 15.90 -7.43
C HIS A 91 -34.28 16.62 -6.23
N GLY A 92 -33.91 15.91 -5.15
CA GLY A 92 -33.20 16.49 -4.02
C GLY A 92 -31.77 16.93 -4.36
N ASN A 93 -31.05 16.17 -5.19
CA ASN A 93 -29.74 16.61 -5.71
C ASN A 93 -29.88 17.89 -6.54
N ARG A 94 -30.91 17.95 -7.41
CA ARG A 94 -31.18 19.15 -8.20
C ARG A 94 -31.49 20.36 -7.33
N ALA A 95 -32.23 20.17 -6.23
CA ALA A 95 -32.51 21.20 -5.24
C ALA A 95 -31.24 21.74 -4.59
N ALA A 96 -30.39 20.85 -4.08
CA ALA A 96 -29.14 21.22 -3.40
C ALA A 96 -28.18 22.02 -4.30
N HIS A 97 -28.17 21.73 -5.61
CA HIS A 97 -27.31 22.41 -6.58
C HIS A 97 -27.97 23.64 -7.26
N GLY A 98 -29.09 24.16 -6.72
CA GLY A 98 -29.72 25.41 -7.19
C GLY A 98 -30.46 25.29 -8.52
N GLY A 99 -30.93 24.09 -8.88
CA GLY A 99 -31.75 23.88 -10.06
C GLY A 99 -33.19 24.34 -9.87
N ARG A 100 -33.82 24.89 -10.92
CA ARG A 100 -35.23 25.31 -10.85
C ARG A 100 -36.17 24.14 -10.50
N ILE A 101 -36.98 24.32 -9.46
CA ILE A 101 -37.98 23.36 -8.99
C ILE A 101 -39.39 23.91 -9.18
N LYS A 102 -40.31 23.04 -9.62
CA LYS A 102 -41.74 23.37 -9.68
C LYS A 102 -42.41 22.88 -8.40
N ALA A 103 -43.23 23.72 -7.76
CA ALA A 103 -43.96 23.35 -6.54
C ALA A 103 -44.82 22.08 -6.71
N LYS A 104 -45.37 21.85 -7.91
CA LYS A 104 -46.11 20.62 -8.23
C LYS A 104 -45.26 19.35 -8.09
N ASP A 105 -43.98 19.42 -8.46
CA ASP A 105 -43.06 18.29 -8.36
C ASP A 105 -42.76 17.99 -6.88
N THR A 106 -42.62 19.03 -6.05
CA THR A 106 -42.43 18.88 -4.59
C THR A 106 -43.62 18.23 -3.91
N TYR A 107 -44.86 18.57 -4.28
CA TYR A 107 -46.07 17.90 -3.74
C TYR A 107 -46.13 16.43 -4.12
N TRP A 108 -45.78 16.12 -5.36
CA TRP A 108 -45.71 14.73 -5.82
C TRP A 108 -44.63 13.96 -5.05
N LEU A 109 -43.42 14.52 -4.91
CA LEU A 109 -42.31 13.87 -4.21
C LEU A 109 -42.57 13.69 -2.72
N LEU A 110 -43.26 14.62 -2.07
CA LEU A 110 -43.71 14.46 -0.68
C LEU A 110 -44.66 13.26 -0.54
N LYS A 111 -45.56 13.06 -1.51
CA LYS A 111 -46.43 11.88 -1.56
C LYS A 111 -45.64 10.60 -1.80
N GLU A 112 -44.65 10.61 -2.68
CA GLU A 112 -43.80 9.44 -2.93
C GLU A 112 -43.00 9.05 -1.67
N ALA A 113 -42.46 10.03 -0.94
CA ALA A 113 -41.81 9.79 0.35
C ALA A 113 -42.77 9.20 1.40
N TYR A 114 -44.01 9.69 1.45
CA TYR A 114 -45.04 9.12 2.33
C TYR A 114 -45.34 7.65 2.00
N LEU A 115 -45.44 7.30 0.71
CA LEU A 115 -45.64 5.91 0.29
C LEU A 115 -44.46 5.01 0.67
N LEU A 116 -43.22 5.52 0.56
CA LEU A 116 -42.04 4.81 1.07
C LEU A 116 -42.10 4.61 2.59
N GLY A 117 -42.57 5.62 3.33
CA GLY A 117 -42.79 5.54 4.77
C GLY A 117 -43.80 4.46 5.15
N ILE A 118 -44.95 4.40 4.46
CA ILE A 118 -45.93 3.31 4.68
C ILE A 118 -45.30 1.95 4.40
N TRP A 119 -44.61 1.80 3.27
CA TRP A 119 -43.97 0.54 2.91
C TRP A 119 -42.99 0.08 3.99
N LEU A 120 -42.14 0.99 4.48
CA LEU A 120 -41.18 0.71 5.55
C LEU A 120 -41.90 0.28 6.84
N TYR A 121 -42.95 1.03 7.23
CA TYR A 121 -43.73 0.77 8.44
C TYR A 121 -44.44 -0.59 8.41
N VAL A 122 -45.12 -0.90 7.31
CA VAL A 122 -45.84 -2.17 7.15
C VAL A 122 -44.85 -3.34 7.11
N ARG A 123 -43.75 -3.19 6.38
CA ARG A 123 -42.78 -4.26 6.19
C ARG A 123 -41.99 -4.58 7.46
N TYR A 124 -41.53 -3.55 8.18
CA TYR A 124 -40.54 -3.72 9.25
C TYR A 124 -41.07 -3.42 10.65
N ALA A 125 -42.14 -2.65 10.80
CA ALA A 125 -42.77 -2.39 12.11
C ALA A 125 -44.04 -3.25 12.32
N HIS A 126 -44.35 -4.16 11.39
CA HIS A 126 -45.58 -4.96 11.38
C HIS A 126 -46.86 -4.10 11.51
N GLY A 127 -46.79 -2.87 11.02
CA GLY A 127 -47.91 -1.94 11.07
C GLY A 127 -49.01 -2.30 10.07
N ASN A 128 -50.25 -1.92 10.38
CA ASN A 128 -51.34 -2.03 9.42
C ASN A 128 -51.41 -0.77 8.55
N VAL A 129 -51.66 -0.96 7.25
CA VAL A 129 -51.90 0.15 6.29
C VAL A 129 -53.11 0.97 6.73
N ASP A 130 -54.14 0.32 7.30
CA ASP A 130 -55.37 0.99 7.74
C ASP A 130 -55.14 1.97 8.91
N ASP A 131 -54.05 1.77 9.68
CA ASP A 131 -53.67 2.63 10.78
C ASP A 131 -52.83 3.84 10.33
N CYS A 132 -52.43 3.89 9.05
CA CYS A 132 -51.65 4.99 8.49
C CYS A 132 -52.55 6.19 8.16
N PRO A 133 -52.15 7.43 8.49
CA PRO A 133 -52.93 8.62 8.17
C PRO A 133 -53.05 8.78 6.66
N LYS A 134 -54.23 9.13 6.12
CA LYS A 134 -54.39 9.37 4.67
C LYS A 134 -53.57 10.58 4.23
N PHE A 135 -52.82 10.44 3.13
CA PHE A 135 -52.00 11.53 2.61
C PHE A 135 -52.79 12.82 2.41
N SER A 136 -52.30 13.91 2.98
CA SER A 136 -52.83 15.25 2.81
C SER A 136 -51.71 16.29 2.75
N LEU A 137 -51.89 17.31 1.91
CA LEU A 137 -50.94 18.41 1.88
C LEU A 137 -51.14 19.31 3.11
N PRO A 138 -50.06 19.73 3.79
CA PRO A 138 -50.14 20.70 4.87
C PRO A 138 -50.90 21.96 4.44
N PRO A 139 -51.67 22.60 5.33
CA PRO A 139 -52.33 23.87 5.00
C PRO A 139 -51.29 24.97 4.76
N LEU A 140 -51.56 25.86 3.80
CA LEU A 140 -50.79 27.09 3.57
C LEU A 140 -50.90 28.00 4.81
N THR A 141 -49.99 27.85 5.76
CA THR A 141 -49.83 28.79 6.87
C THR A 141 -48.82 29.87 6.47
N GLN A 142 -49.26 31.12 6.41
CA GLN A 142 -48.35 32.27 6.32
C GLN A 142 -47.68 32.47 7.69
N SER A 143 -46.58 31.76 7.97
CA SER A 143 -45.85 31.96 9.22
C SER A 143 -44.95 33.20 9.13
N SER A 144 -45.25 34.16 10.00
CA SER A 144 -44.43 35.29 10.37
C SER A 144 -43.19 34.80 11.14
N GLY A 145 -42.07 34.58 10.45
CA GLY A 145 -40.83 34.09 11.08
C GLY A 145 -39.54 34.41 10.33
N ARG A 146 -39.54 35.41 9.43
CA ARG A 146 -38.44 35.67 8.46
C ARG A 146 -37.04 35.98 9.05
N ALA A 147 -36.91 36.28 10.33
CA ALA A 147 -35.64 36.74 10.92
C ALA A 147 -34.84 35.63 11.64
N ASP A 148 -35.51 34.71 12.34
CA ASP A 148 -34.86 33.57 13.00
C ASP A 148 -34.70 32.37 12.05
N ASP A 149 -35.64 32.16 11.12
CA ASP A 149 -35.52 31.11 10.10
C ASP A 149 -34.32 31.36 9.18
N LYS A 150 -34.06 32.62 8.81
CA LYS A 150 -32.94 32.95 7.92
C LYS A 150 -31.57 32.71 8.57
N ARG A 151 -31.46 32.96 9.88
CA ARG A 151 -30.23 32.67 10.65
C ARG A 151 -30.01 31.17 10.83
N LEU A 152 -31.10 30.42 11.00
CA LEU A 152 -31.05 28.96 11.09
C LEU A 152 -30.74 28.33 9.72
N GLU A 153 -31.31 28.86 8.63
CA GLU A 153 -31.01 28.48 7.24
C GLU A 153 -29.55 28.76 6.88
N ASP A 154 -29.02 29.94 7.22
CA ASP A 154 -27.62 30.28 6.97
C ASP A 154 -26.67 29.37 7.79
N ALA A 155 -27.04 29.03 9.03
CA ALA A 155 -26.27 28.11 9.88
C ALA A 155 -26.30 26.65 9.36
N ILE A 156 -27.45 26.18 8.89
CA ILE A 156 -27.59 24.84 8.30
C ILE A 156 -26.86 24.77 6.96
N ARG A 157 -26.96 25.81 6.12
CA ARG A 157 -26.23 25.89 4.85
C ARG A 157 -24.72 25.88 5.09
N ALA A 158 -24.23 26.63 6.07
CA ALA A 158 -22.82 26.59 6.45
C ALA A 158 -22.39 25.21 6.96
N GLN A 159 -23.26 24.52 7.71
CA GLN A 159 -23.00 23.17 8.19
C GLN A 159 -23.00 22.13 7.07
N ASP A 160 -23.91 22.23 6.11
CA ASP A 160 -24.00 21.35 4.94
C ASP A 160 -22.81 21.59 4.00
N GLU A 161 -22.41 22.85 3.75
CA GLU A 161 -21.19 23.17 3.01
C GLU A 161 -19.93 22.64 3.70
N SER A 162 -19.87 22.71 5.04
CA SER A 162 -18.75 22.15 5.80
C SER A 162 -18.71 20.63 5.68
N ARG A 163 -19.87 19.96 5.76
CA ARG A 163 -19.99 18.51 5.59
C ARG A 163 -19.62 18.08 4.17
N GLU A 164 -20.04 18.82 3.15
CA GLU A 164 -19.68 18.54 1.77
C GLU A 164 -18.17 18.69 1.53
N ARG A 165 -17.54 19.73 2.10
CA ARG A 165 -16.07 19.88 2.04
C ARG A 165 -15.36 18.75 2.77
N GLU A 166 -15.85 18.33 3.92
CA GLU A 166 -15.28 17.22 4.69
C GLU A 166 -15.40 15.90 3.91
N LEU A 167 -16.56 15.62 3.31
CA LEU A 167 -16.77 14.48 2.42
C LEU A 167 -15.87 14.54 1.17
N ALA A 168 -15.71 15.70 0.56
CA ALA A 168 -14.83 15.88 -0.59
C ALA A 168 -13.36 15.64 -0.21
N LEU A 169 -12.91 16.14 0.95
CA LEU A 169 -11.58 15.89 1.47
C LEU A 169 -11.38 14.41 1.80
N GLN A 170 -12.36 13.76 2.39
CA GLN A 170 -12.31 12.34 2.73
C GLN A 170 -12.29 11.46 1.46
N ARG A 171 -12.98 11.86 0.39
CA ARG A 171 -12.90 11.21 -0.93
C ARG A 171 -11.53 11.39 -1.57
N ALA A 172 -10.99 12.61 -1.55
CA ALA A 172 -9.65 12.89 -2.07
C ALA A 172 -8.58 12.09 -1.33
N LEU A 173 -8.65 12.05 0.01
CA LEU A 173 -7.73 11.26 0.84
C LEU A 173 -7.79 9.76 0.49
N GLN A 174 -8.99 9.22 0.25
CA GLN A 174 -9.09 7.82 -0.13
C GLN A 174 -8.65 7.52 -1.54
N GLN A 175 -8.92 8.39 -2.51
CA GLN A 175 -8.31 8.21 -3.83
C GLN A 175 -6.79 8.17 -3.75
N GLU A 176 -6.20 8.96 -2.86
CA GLU A 176 -4.75 8.93 -2.65
C GLU A 176 -4.29 7.66 -1.93
N GLN A 177 -5.04 7.17 -0.95
CA GLN A 177 -4.78 5.89 -0.29
C GLN A 177 -4.90 4.70 -1.26
N GLU A 178 -5.95 4.65 -2.09
CA GLU A 178 -6.14 3.59 -3.10
C GLU A 178 -5.01 3.59 -4.14
N LYS A 179 -4.58 4.77 -4.60
CA LYS A 179 -3.40 4.88 -5.47
C LYS A 179 -2.13 4.39 -4.77
N ALA A 180 -1.94 4.74 -3.51
CA ALA A 180 -0.78 4.32 -2.73
C ALA A 180 -0.77 2.80 -2.49
N GLU A 181 -1.92 2.20 -2.19
CA GLU A 181 -2.09 0.75 -2.04
C GLU A 181 -1.84 0.02 -3.36
N HIS A 182 -2.44 0.49 -4.45
CA HIS A 182 -2.21 -0.10 -5.77
C HIS A 182 -0.76 0.04 -6.23
N LEU A 183 -0.10 1.17 -5.95
CA LEU A 183 1.32 1.35 -6.18
C LEU A 183 2.15 0.37 -5.35
N THR A 184 1.82 0.23 -4.06
CA THR A 184 2.49 -0.69 -3.14
C THR A 184 2.35 -2.14 -3.60
N GLN A 185 1.16 -2.54 -4.04
CA GLN A 185 0.91 -3.87 -4.59
C GLN A 185 1.74 -4.11 -5.85
N ARG A 186 1.72 -3.17 -6.81
CA ARG A 186 2.54 -3.26 -8.02
C ARG A 186 4.03 -3.37 -7.71
N LEU A 187 4.52 -2.63 -6.71
CA LEU A 187 5.91 -2.68 -6.26
C LEU A 187 6.23 -4.03 -5.61
N ASN A 188 5.33 -4.57 -4.79
CA ASN A 188 5.49 -5.89 -4.16
C ASN A 188 5.49 -7.01 -5.20
N GLU A 189 4.61 -6.96 -6.20
CA GLU A 189 4.57 -7.93 -7.30
C GLU A 189 5.82 -7.81 -8.20
N ALA A 190 6.29 -6.60 -8.49
CA ALA A 190 7.55 -6.39 -9.20
C ALA A 190 8.73 -6.93 -8.37
N ARG A 191 8.76 -6.69 -7.06
CA ARG A 191 9.79 -7.18 -6.15
C ARG A 191 9.77 -8.70 -6.06
N ALA A 192 8.60 -9.33 -5.95
CA ALA A 192 8.47 -10.79 -5.92
C ALA A 192 8.92 -11.43 -7.24
N ARG A 193 8.57 -10.84 -8.38
CA ARG A 193 9.06 -11.29 -9.70
C ARG A 193 10.58 -11.13 -9.83
N ASN A 194 11.13 -9.99 -9.43
CA ASN A 194 12.57 -9.75 -9.46
C ASN A 194 13.32 -10.68 -8.50
N GLN A 195 12.75 -10.94 -7.31
CA GLN A 195 13.31 -11.88 -6.35
C GLN A 195 13.29 -13.30 -6.91
N HIS A 196 12.19 -13.73 -7.53
CA HIS A 196 12.12 -15.04 -8.17
C HIS A 196 13.15 -15.19 -9.31
N VAL A 197 13.34 -14.14 -10.12
CA VAL A 197 14.41 -14.10 -11.13
C VAL A 197 15.79 -14.15 -10.47
N ALA A 198 16.02 -13.41 -9.38
CA ALA A 198 17.27 -13.46 -8.63
C ALA A 198 17.52 -14.84 -8.00
N ASP A 199 16.49 -15.52 -7.51
CA ASP A 199 16.58 -16.87 -6.95
C ASP A 199 16.90 -17.91 -8.05
N ILE A 200 16.33 -17.75 -9.26
CA ILE A 200 16.70 -18.54 -10.44
C ILE A 200 18.16 -18.27 -10.85
N LEU A 201 18.56 -16.99 -10.89
CA LEU A 201 19.94 -16.59 -11.19
C LEU A 201 20.94 -16.98 -10.08
N SER A 202 20.47 -17.24 -8.85
CA SER A 202 21.32 -17.69 -7.75
C SER A 202 21.95 -19.07 -8.01
N ILE A 203 21.38 -19.84 -8.95
CA ILE A 203 21.95 -21.10 -9.46
C ILE A 203 23.27 -20.83 -10.22
N ASP A 204 23.46 -19.62 -10.75
CA ASP A 204 24.69 -19.12 -11.43
C ASP A 204 25.55 -18.25 -10.50
N GLU A 205 25.16 -17.96 -9.24
CA GLU A 205 25.95 -17.05 -8.39
C GLU A 205 27.38 -17.57 -8.12
N ALA A 206 27.58 -18.89 -8.02
CA ALA A 206 28.90 -19.47 -7.87
C ALA A 206 29.77 -19.34 -9.14
N GLU A 207 29.17 -19.56 -10.32
CA GLU A 207 29.85 -19.44 -11.61
C GLU A 207 30.13 -17.97 -11.96
N THR A 208 29.15 -17.09 -11.76
CA THR A 208 29.31 -15.64 -11.86
C THR A 208 30.37 -15.11 -10.90
N ARG A 209 30.40 -15.57 -9.63
CA ARG A 209 31.43 -15.17 -8.67
C ARG A 209 32.83 -15.58 -9.13
N ARG A 210 32.97 -16.80 -9.63
CA ARG A 210 34.24 -17.30 -10.20
C ARG A 210 34.70 -16.44 -11.36
N ARG A 211 33.84 -16.22 -12.36
CA ARG A 211 34.14 -15.37 -13.53
C ARG A 211 34.54 -13.94 -13.13
N LEU A 212 33.90 -13.38 -12.10
CA LEU A 212 34.24 -12.05 -11.57
C LEU A 212 35.61 -12.02 -10.87
N ILE A 213 36.01 -13.10 -10.22
CA ILE A 213 37.32 -13.23 -9.59
C ILE A 213 38.40 -13.44 -10.66
N ASP A 214 38.19 -14.37 -11.58
CA ASP A 214 39.09 -14.65 -12.71
C ASP A 214 39.35 -13.38 -13.53
N SER A 215 38.28 -12.64 -13.87
CA SER A 215 38.40 -11.37 -14.60
C SER A 215 39.22 -10.32 -13.86
N ARG A 216 39.20 -10.30 -12.52
CA ARG A 216 39.99 -9.35 -11.73
C ARG A 216 41.45 -9.77 -11.60
N LEU A 217 41.70 -11.07 -11.47
CA LEU A 217 43.05 -11.63 -11.48
C LEU A 217 43.71 -11.37 -12.85
N LEU A 218 43.01 -11.66 -13.95
CA LEU A 218 43.47 -11.36 -15.32
C LEU A 218 43.71 -9.87 -15.53
N ALA A 219 42.82 -8.99 -15.03
CA ALA A 219 43.00 -7.54 -15.11
C ALA A 219 44.17 -7.02 -14.26
N ALA A 220 44.63 -7.80 -13.28
CA ALA A 220 45.84 -7.56 -12.50
C ALA A 220 47.07 -8.27 -13.09
N ASP A 221 47.00 -8.66 -14.37
CA ASP A 221 48.06 -9.34 -15.13
C ASP A 221 48.48 -10.72 -14.60
N TRP A 222 47.63 -11.40 -13.81
CA TRP A 222 47.82 -12.79 -13.43
C TRP A 222 47.32 -13.74 -14.51
N ASN A 223 48.12 -14.75 -14.86
CA ASN A 223 47.69 -15.80 -15.78
C ASN A 223 46.78 -16.82 -15.07
N VAL A 224 45.47 -16.74 -15.28
CA VAL A 224 44.48 -17.68 -14.72
C VAL A 224 44.01 -18.63 -15.82
N GLY A 225 44.02 -19.94 -15.55
CA GLY A 225 43.55 -20.95 -16.48
C GLY A 225 42.02 -21.05 -16.51
N GLU A 226 41.45 -21.38 -17.67
CA GLU A 226 40.01 -21.60 -17.80
C GLU A 226 39.57 -22.91 -17.11
N GLU A 227 38.31 -23.01 -16.70
CA GLU A 227 37.69 -24.24 -16.17
C GLU A 227 38.47 -24.94 -15.02
N LEU A 228 38.99 -24.17 -14.05
CA LEU A 228 39.79 -24.68 -12.91
C LEU A 228 41.16 -25.27 -13.31
N ASN A 229 41.67 -24.97 -14.51
CA ASN A 229 43.03 -25.35 -14.87
C ASN A 229 44.05 -24.46 -14.14
N ASN A 230 45.10 -25.11 -13.65
CA ASN A 230 46.20 -24.42 -13.00
C ASN A 230 47.20 -23.87 -14.03
N THR A 231 47.82 -22.75 -13.68
CA THR A 231 48.96 -22.18 -14.41
C THR A 231 50.18 -22.15 -13.49
N ASP A 232 51.34 -21.74 -14.02
CA ASP A 232 52.55 -21.54 -13.22
C ASP A 232 52.39 -20.42 -12.17
N GLN A 233 51.48 -19.47 -12.42
CA GLN A 233 51.26 -18.29 -11.56
C GLN A 233 50.06 -18.43 -10.63
N VAL A 234 49.03 -19.20 -10.99
CA VAL A 234 47.78 -19.31 -10.23
C VAL A 234 47.34 -20.77 -10.16
N THR A 235 47.17 -21.27 -8.94
CA THR A 235 46.48 -22.55 -8.68
C THR A 235 45.06 -22.28 -8.21
N GLN A 236 44.10 -22.97 -8.81
CA GLN A 236 42.69 -22.94 -8.43
C GLN A 236 42.38 -24.18 -7.58
N GLU A 237 41.55 -24.03 -6.54
CA GLU A 237 41.18 -25.10 -5.61
C GLU A 237 42.43 -25.82 -5.03
N HIS A 238 43.39 -25.04 -4.53
CA HIS A 238 44.65 -25.58 -4.01
C HIS A 238 44.40 -26.38 -2.72
N PRO A 239 44.80 -27.66 -2.66
CA PRO A 239 44.53 -28.49 -1.50
C PRO A 239 45.38 -28.06 -0.31
N VAL A 240 44.73 -27.79 0.81
CA VAL A 240 45.34 -27.43 2.08
C VAL A 240 44.98 -28.47 3.15
N LYS A 241 45.84 -28.61 4.18
CA LYS A 241 45.62 -29.54 5.31
C LYS A 241 45.46 -28.77 6.62
N GLU A 242 45.22 -29.50 7.71
CA GLU A 242 45.07 -28.97 9.08
C GLU A 242 43.89 -27.99 9.24
N GLN A 243 42.84 -28.17 8.44
CA GLN A 243 41.65 -27.33 8.46
C GLN A 243 40.65 -27.80 9.52
N PRO A 244 39.76 -26.91 10.02
CA PRO A 244 38.75 -27.25 11.03
C PRO A 244 37.57 -28.02 10.42
N THR A 245 37.87 -29.08 9.65
CA THR A 245 36.93 -29.99 9.00
C THR A 245 37.09 -31.39 9.60
N ALA A 246 36.10 -32.26 9.40
CA ALA A 246 36.14 -33.62 9.96
C ALA A 246 37.35 -34.46 9.45
N THR A 247 37.85 -34.16 8.26
CA THR A 247 39.01 -34.84 7.65
C THR A 247 40.33 -34.11 7.88
N GLY A 248 40.29 -32.83 8.26
CA GLY A 248 41.46 -31.95 8.28
C GLY A 248 41.82 -31.37 6.90
N ASP A 249 41.08 -31.74 5.85
CA ASP A 249 41.33 -31.27 4.48
C ASP A 249 40.51 -30.01 4.17
N GLY A 250 41.05 -29.14 3.32
CA GLY A 250 40.35 -28.02 2.70
C GLY A 250 40.94 -27.66 1.35
N TYR A 251 40.34 -26.66 0.70
CA TYR A 251 40.76 -26.17 -0.61
C TYR A 251 40.70 -24.65 -0.59
N ALA A 252 41.81 -24.00 -0.88
CA ALA A 252 41.85 -22.55 -1.08
C ALA A 252 41.41 -22.23 -2.51
N ASP A 253 40.46 -21.30 -2.69
CA ASP A 253 39.90 -21.03 -4.03
C ASP A 253 40.99 -20.62 -5.02
N TYR A 254 41.92 -19.74 -4.62
CA TYR A 254 43.10 -19.40 -5.43
C TYR A 254 44.35 -19.24 -4.57
N VAL A 255 45.49 -19.68 -5.11
CA VAL A 255 46.82 -19.37 -4.59
C VAL A 255 47.67 -18.78 -5.71
N LEU A 256 48.28 -17.63 -5.44
CA LEU A 256 49.09 -16.86 -6.36
C LEU A 256 50.56 -17.09 -6.03
N TRP A 257 51.37 -17.42 -7.03
CA TRP A 257 52.75 -17.85 -6.86
C TRP A 257 53.74 -16.86 -7.47
N ASP A 258 54.92 -16.73 -6.87
CA ASP A 258 56.05 -16.09 -7.54
C ASP A 258 56.80 -17.06 -8.46
N GLU A 259 57.82 -16.55 -9.16
CA GLU A 259 58.68 -17.34 -10.06
C GLU A 259 59.46 -18.46 -9.35
N ALA A 260 59.60 -18.41 -8.02
CA ALA A 260 60.24 -19.42 -7.20
C ALA A 260 59.25 -20.42 -6.59
N HIS A 261 57.98 -20.39 -7.02
CA HIS A 261 56.87 -21.15 -6.46
C HIS A 261 56.70 -20.96 -4.94
N LYS A 262 56.91 -19.74 -4.45
CA LYS A 262 56.48 -19.31 -3.11
C LYS A 262 55.11 -18.64 -3.18
N PRO A 263 54.24 -18.87 -2.19
CA PRO A 263 52.91 -18.28 -2.18
C PRO A 263 53.03 -16.78 -1.89
N LEU A 264 52.56 -15.95 -2.82
CA LEU A 264 52.46 -14.50 -2.67
C LEU A 264 51.14 -14.10 -2.03
N ALA A 265 50.05 -14.76 -2.43
CA ALA A 265 48.72 -14.48 -1.92
C ALA A 265 47.82 -15.71 -1.93
N VAL A 266 46.84 -15.73 -1.04
CA VAL A 266 45.74 -16.69 -1.02
C VAL A 266 44.42 -15.93 -1.12
N VAL A 267 43.47 -16.45 -1.89
CA VAL A 267 42.14 -15.85 -2.09
C VAL A 267 41.07 -16.83 -1.65
N GLU A 268 40.17 -16.37 -0.78
CA GLU A 268 38.98 -17.10 -0.34
C GLU A 268 37.70 -16.43 -0.85
N ALA A 269 36.87 -17.18 -1.57
CA ALA A 269 35.62 -16.74 -2.15
C ALA A 269 34.42 -17.23 -1.32
N LYS A 270 33.59 -16.31 -0.84
CA LYS A 270 32.33 -16.64 -0.14
C LYS A 270 31.11 -16.11 -0.87
N LYS A 271 29.95 -16.75 -0.63
CA LYS A 271 28.66 -16.31 -1.18
C LYS A 271 28.40 -14.86 -0.81
N THR A 272 27.79 -14.10 -1.72
CA THR A 272 27.43 -12.69 -1.47
C THR A 272 26.53 -12.50 -0.24
N SER A 273 25.76 -13.53 0.14
CA SER A 273 24.90 -13.53 1.33
C SER A 273 25.61 -13.88 2.65
N PHE A 274 26.90 -14.21 2.64
CA PHE A 274 27.66 -14.65 3.82
C PHE A 274 28.48 -13.51 4.47
N ASN A 275 28.72 -13.63 5.77
CA ASN A 275 29.46 -12.63 6.56
C ASN A 275 30.96 -12.66 6.21
N ALA A 276 31.49 -11.50 5.81
CA ALA A 276 32.89 -11.28 5.47
C ALA A 276 33.88 -11.76 6.57
N GLU A 277 33.48 -11.69 7.84
CA GLU A 277 34.31 -12.11 8.98
C GLU A 277 34.58 -13.63 9.00
N GLN A 278 33.66 -14.45 8.48
CA GLN A 278 33.87 -15.90 8.40
C GLN A 278 34.85 -16.27 7.28
N GLY A 279 34.77 -15.59 6.13
CA GLY A 279 35.75 -15.74 5.05
C GLY A 279 37.15 -15.35 5.48
N ARG A 280 37.25 -14.28 6.29
CA ARG A 280 38.50 -13.80 6.88
C ARG A 280 39.21 -14.86 7.73
N ILE A 281 38.48 -15.55 8.63
CA ILE A 281 39.06 -16.61 9.48
C ILE A 281 39.55 -17.78 8.63
N GLN A 282 38.76 -18.20 7.64
CA GLN A 282 39.11 -19.32 6.77
C GLN A 282 40.36 -19.02 5.93
N ALA A 283 40.42 -17.85 5.32
CA ALA A 283 41.54 -17.42 4.49
C ALA A 283 42.85 -17.33 5.29
N ARG A 284 42.78 -16.91 6.57
CA ARG A 284 43.93 -16.95 7.48
C ARG A 284 44.40 -18.37 7.76
N LEU A 285 43.50 -19.32 7.99
CA LEU A 285 43.88 -20.72 8.23
C LEU A 285 44.58 -21.34 7.01
N TYR A 286 44.19 -20.94 5.80
CA TYR A 286 44.87 -21.34 4.56
C TYR A 286 46.26 -20.74 4.46
N ALA A 287 46.39 -19.45 4.75
CA ALA A 287 47.68 -18.80 4.79
C ALA A 287 48.61 -19.42 5.85
N ASP A 288 48.08 -19.82 7.02
CA ASP A 288 48.86 -20.40 8.12
C ASP A 288 49.47 -21.74 7.69
N TRP A 289 48.70 -22.55 6.96
CA TRP A 289 49.18 -23.80 6.39
C TRP A 289 50.17 -23.57 5.24
N LEU A 290 49.90 -22.63 4.32
CA LEU A 290 50.81 -22.29 3.21
C LEU A 290 52.16 -21.76 3.71
N GLU A 291 52.16 -20.95 4.77
CA GLU A 291 53.40 -20.48 5.40
C GLU A 291 54.22 -21.65 5.96
N LYS A 292 53.55 -22.61 6.62
CA LYS A 292 54.21 -23.79 7.18
C LYS A 292 54.81 -24.68 6.09
N GLU A 293 54.09 -24.88 4.99
CA GLU A 293 54.50 -25.77 3.90
C GLU A 293 55.60 -25.15 3.01
N TYR A 294 55.41 -23.88 2.61
CA TYR A 294 56.28 -23.23 1.65
C TYR A 294 57.28 -22.25 2.29
N GLY A 295 57.20 -22.00 3.60
CA GLY A 295 58.13 -21.13 4.33
C GLY A 295 57.99 -19.63 4.03
N GLN A 296 56.87 -19.21 3.43
CA GLN A 296 56.56 -17.81 3.13
C GLN A 296 55.10 -17.52 3.45
N ARG A 297 54.84 -16.43 4.16
CA ARG A 297 53.49 -16.00 4.53
C ARG A 297 52.83 -15.27 3.35
N PRO A 298 51.78 -15.82 2.72
CA PRO A 298 51.06 -15.11 1.68
C PRO A 298 50.18 -13.99 2.25
N VAL A 299 49.95 -12.95 1.44
CA VAL A 299 48.90 -11.94 1.70
C VAL A 299 47.53 -12.60 1.61
N ILE A 300 46.64 -12.28 2.54
CA ILE A 300 45.31 -12.89 2.58
C ILE A 300 44.32 -11.99 1.86
N PHE A 301 43.60 -12.55 0.90
CA PHE A 301 42.44 -11.95 0.29
C PHE A 301 41.21 -12.77 0.59
N TYR A 302 40.08 -12.09 0.76
CA TYR A 302 38.78 -12.72 0.75
C TYR A 302 37.80 -11.84 -0.02
N THR A 303 36.83 -12.44 -0.67
CA THR A 303 35.94 -11.74 -1.61
C THR A 303 34.58 -12.41 -1.71
N ASN A 304 33.57 -11.62 -2.07
CA ASN A 304 32.25 -12.10 -2.46
C ASN A 304 32.01 -12.02 -3.99
N GLY A 305 33.07 -11.77 -4.77
CA GLY A 305 33.03 -11.50 -6.21
C GLY A 305 32.74 -10.04 -6.57
N TYR A 306 32.21 -9.21 -5.67
CA TYR A 306 31.96 -7.79 -5.90
C TYR A 306 33.00 -6.92 -5.18
N ASP A 307 33.17 -7.17 -3.89
CA ASP A 307 34.13 -6.52 -3.02
C ASP A 307 35.33 -7.42 -2.78
N ILE A 308 36.51 -6.83 -2.62
CA ILE A 308 37.75 -7.52 -2.25
C ILE A 308 38.25 -6.91 -0.95
N TRP A 309 38.50 -7.77 0.03
CA TRP A 309 39.15 -7.41 1.28
C TRP A 309 40.56 -7.99 1.32
N LEU A 310 41.50 -7.20 1.82
CA LEU A 310 42.89 -7.57 2.01
C LEU A 310 43.17 -7.62 3.51
N TRP A 311 43.86 -8.67 3.94
CA TRP A 311 44.43 -8.78 5.28
C TRP A 311 45.89 -9.22 5.17
N ASP A 312 46.79 -8.33 5.58
CA ASP A 312 48.20 -8.66 5.79
C ASP A 312 48.48 -8.72 7.29
N ASP A 313 48.83 -9.91 7.79
CA ASP A 313 49.12 -10.17 9.20
C ASP A 313 50.59 -10.58 9.45
N HIS A 314 51.49 -10.29 8.50
CA HIS A 314 52.91 -10.59 8.61
C HIS A 314 53.55 -9.92 9.84
N LYS A 315 54.30 -10.69 10.65
CA LYS A 315 54.79 -10.25 11.98
C LYS A 315 56.04 -9.35 11.95
N THR A 316 56.74 -9.24 10.83
CA THR A 316 57.91 -8.34 10.69
C THR A 316 57.48 -6.96 10.20
N HIS A 317 57.71 -5.95 11.06
CA HIS A 317 57.46 -4.53 10.79
C HIS A 317 58.13 -4.06 9.49
N GLY A 318 57.38 -3.44 8.57
CA GLY A 318 57.99 -2.78 7.42
C GLY A 318 57.08 -2.29 6.29
N TYR A 319 55.85 -2.78 6.15
CA TYR A 319 54.88 -2.22 5.20
C TYR A 319 53.98 -1.19 5.90
N PRO A 320 53.80 0.04 5.36
CA PRO A 320 52.85 1.00 5.92
C PRO A 320 51.43 0.42 5.89
N PRO A 321 50.54 0.79 6.84
CA PRO A 321 49.19 0.24 6.91
C PRO A 321 48.45 0.56 5.61
N ALA A 322 48.27 -0.45 4.77
CA ALA A 322 47.70 -0.33 3.43
C ALA A 322 46.18 -0.17 3.48
N SER A 323 45.74 1.04 3.80
CA SER A 323 44.49 1.53 3.22
C SER A 323 44.82 1.85 1.75
N SER A 324 44.42 0.95 0.85
CA SER A 324 44.72 0.86 -0.59
C SER A 324 46.03 0.16 -0.99
N ILE A 325 45.93 -1.12 -1.38
CA ILE A 325 46.87 -1.73 -2.35
C ILE A 325 46.03 -2.10 -3.57
N TRP A 326 45.97 -1.15 -4.50
CA TRP A 326 45.83 -1.47 -5.92
C TRP A 326 47.24 -1.51 -6.49
N PHE A 327 47.53 -2.61 -7.19
CA PHE A 327 48.73 -2.91 -7.98
C PHE A 327 50.04 -3.18 -7.23
N LEU A 328 50.45 -4.46 -7.24
CA LEU A 328 51.84 -4.83 -7.49
C LEU A 328 52.18 -4.45 -8.94
N GLN A 329 52.18 -3.15 -9.25
CA GLN A 329 52.81 -2.63 -10.46
C GLN A 329 54.25 -2.29 -10.11
N GLN A 330 55.16 -2.70 -10.99
CA GLN A 330 56.55 -2.26 -10.92
C GLN A 330 56.64 -0.73 -10.91
N GLY A 331 56.87 -0.17 -9.71
CA GLY A 331 57.46 1.14 -9.44
C GLY A 331 56.85 2.40 -10.09
N LYS A 332 55.99 3.12 -9.34
CA LYS A 332 56.03 4.59 -9.00
C LYS A 332 54.61 5.21 -8.83
N PRO A 333 54.41 6.21 -7.94
CA PRO A 333 53.07 6.60 -7.45
C PRO A 333 52.55 7.93 -7.99
N ALA A 334 51.23 8.09 -8.11
CA ALA A 334 50.58 9.41 -8.06
C ALA A 334 49.06 9.38 -7.72
N ILE A 335 48.71 10.13 -6.65
CA ILE A 335 47.49 10.95 -6.40
C ILE A 335 46.42 10.45 -5.39
N SER A 336 45.99 11.45 -4.61
CA SER A 336 45.27 11.61 -3.34
C SER A 336 43.79 11.21 -3.23
N TYR A 337 43.39 10.97 -1.98
CA TYR A 337 42.02 10.75 -1.47
C TYR A 337 41.34 12.03 -0.94
N SER A 338 40.00 11.99 -0.86
CA SER A 338 39.17 12.79 0.05
C SER A 338 38.46 11.85 1.03
N THR A 339 38.56 12.16 2.31
CA THR A 339 38.02 11.43 3.48
C THR A 339 36.54 11.70 3.75
N ALA A 340 35.86 10.72 4.34
CA ALA A 340 34.81 10.91 5.34
C ALA A 340 35.02 9.87 6.45
#